data_AF-A0A3D0ZMT4-F1
#
_entry.id   AF-A0A3D0ZMT4-F1
#
_cell.length_a   1.000
_cell.length_b   1.000
_cell.length_c   1.000
_cell.angle_alpha   90.00
_cell.angle_beta   90.00
_cell.angle_gamma   90.00
#
_symmetry.space_group_name_H-M   'P 1'
#
loop_
_entity.id
_entity.type
_entity.pdbx_description
1 polymer ?
#
loop_
_entity_poly.entity_id
_entity_poly.type
_entity_poly.pdbx_seq_one_letter_code
_entity_poly.pdbx_strand_id
1 'polypeptide(L)' 'SGSITKAAAALHLAQPALSQQVSALEKELKQRLLIRSKQGVEPTAAGHTLYR' A
#
# COMPACT_ATOMS: atom_id res chain seq x y z
N SER A 1 4.98 -11.82 1.26
CA SER A 1 5.33 -10.43 0.93
C SER A 1 4.67 -10.00 -0.39
N GLY A 2 4.06 -8.81 -0.40
CA GLY A 2 3.45 -8.21 -1.59
C GLY A 2 4.41 -7.31 -2.37
N SER A 3 3.96 -6.75 -3.48
CA SER A 3 4.71 -5.76 -4.28
C SER A 3 3.75 -4.72 -4.85
N ILE A 4 4.05 -3.44 -4.63
CA ILE A 4 3.24 -2.32 -5.17
C ILE A 4 3.31 -2.30 -6.70
N THR A 5 4.45 -2.64 -7.29
CA THR A 5 4.58 -2.72 -8.75
C THR A 5 3.68 -3.79 -9.35
N LYS A 6 3.66 -4.99 -8.73
CA LYS A 6 2.78 -6.08 -9.18
C LYS A 6 1.30 -5.72 -8.98
N ALA A 7 0.95 -5.11 -7.86
CA ALA A 7 -0.42 -4.65 -7.59
C ALA A 7 -0.86 -3.57 -8.59
N ALA A 8 0.00 -2.60 -8.90
CA ALA A 8 -0.29 -1.56 -9.88
C ALA A 8 -0.53 -2.16 -11.28
N ALA A 9 0.31 -3.10 -11.69
CA ALA A 9 0.12 -3.82 -12.96
C ALA A 9 -1.20 -4.60 -13.01
N ALA A 10 -1.56 -5.31 -11.93
CA ALA A 10 -2.83 -6.04 -11.83
C ALA A 10 -4.06 -5.12 -11.84
N LEU A 11 -3.91 -3.87 -11.39
CA LEU A 11 -4.95 -2.85 -11.39
C LEU A 11 -4.93 -1.97 -12.66
N HIS A 12 -4.06 -2.26 -13.63
CA HIS A 12 -3.84 -1.42 -14.82
C HIS A 12 -3.51 0.04 -14.49
N LEU A 13 -2.81 0.27 -13.38
CA LEU A 13 -2.38 1.58 -12.91
C LEU A 13 -0.86 1.75 -13.05
N ALA A 14 -0.44 3.00 -13.19
CA ALA A 14 0.96 3.34 -13.00
C ALA A 14 1.35 3.16 -11.52
N GLN A 15 2.52 2.57 -11.27
CA GLN A 15 3.04 2.35 -9.91
C GLN A 15 3.11 3.65 -9.06
N PRO A 16 3.48 4.83 -9.61
CA PRO A 16 3.43 6.09 -8.87
C PRO A 16 2.00 6.46 -8.44
N ALA A 17 1.00 6.25 -9.30
CA ALA A 17 -0.40 6.57 -9.01
C ALA A 17 -0.94 5.73 -7.84
N LEU A 18 -0.69 4.41 -7.86
CA LEU A 18 -1.06 3.53 -6.75
C LEU A 18 -0.35 3.93 -5.45
N SER A 19 0.94 4.25 -5.53
CA SER A 19 1.69 4.72 -4.35
C SER A 19 1.14 6.01 -3.77
N GLN A 20 0.72 6.94 -4.63
CA GLN A 20 0.14 8.22 -4.23
C GLN A 20 -1.22 8.02 -3.57
N GLN A 21 -2.09 7.16 -4.13
CA GLN A 21 -3.38 6.83 -3.52
C GLN A 21 -3.22 6.21 -2.14
N VAL A 22 -2.31 5.23 -1.98
CA VAL A 22 -2.01 4.64 -0.67
C VAL A 22 -1.51 5.71 0.31
N SER A 23 -0.60 6.58 -0.13
CA SER A 23 -0.07 7.65 0.72
C SER A 23 -1.13 8.66 1.13
N ALA A 24 -2.08 8.96 0.25
CA ALA A 24 -3.20 9.85 0.55
C ALA A 24 -4.12 9.24 1.61
N LEU A 25 -4.44 7.95 1.47
CA LEU A 25 -5.24 7.21 2.45
C LEU A 25 -4.54 7.14 3.81
N GLU A 26 -3.24 6.84 3.84
CA GLU A 26 -2.46 6.82 5.09
C GLU A 26 -2.45 8.19 5.79
N LYS A 27 -2.42 9.28 5.02
CA LYS A 27 -2.51 10.65 5.57
C LYS A 27 -3.88 10.96 6.13
N GLU A 28 -4.94 10.59 5.41
CA GLU A 28 -6.33 10.80 5.85
C GLU A 28 -6.61 10.07 7.16
N LEU A 29 -6.16 8.82 7.26
CA LEU A 29 -6.30 7.99 8.45
C LEU A 29 -5.29 8.32 9.55
N LYS A 30 -4.29 9.17 9.27
CA LYS A 30 -3.14 9.46 10.15
C LYS A 30 -2.45 8.18 10.65
N GLN A 31 -2.44 7.13 9.84
CA GLN A 31 -1.89 5.82 10.15
C GLN A 31 -1.17 5.25 8.94
N ARG A 32 -0.01 4.63 9.16
CA ARG A 32 0.62 3.82 8.11
C ARG A 32 -0.14 2.51 7.99
N LEU A 33 -0.49 2.15 6.76
CA LEU A 33 -1.18 0.92 6.42
C LEU A 33 -0.22 -0.13 5.88
N LEU A 34 0.87 0.30 5.23
CA LEU A 34 1.85 -0.59 4.61
C LEU A 34 3.28 -0.29 5.07
N ILE A 35 4.05 -1.34 5.31
CA ILE A 35 5.51 -1.31 5.50
C ILE A 35 6.14 -1.70 4.17
N ARG A 36 7.01 -0.84 3.64
CA ARG A 36 7.74 -1.07 2.38
C ARG A 36 9.22 -1.30 2.69
N SER A 37 9.76 -2.41 2.20
CA SER A 37 11.17 -2.78 2.36
C SER A 37 11.74 -3.33 1.04
N LYS A 38 13.05 -3.62 1.02
CA LYS A 38 13.68 -4.28 -0.13
C LYS A 38 13.10 -5.67 -0.39
N GLN A 39 12.53 -6.30 0.63
CA GLN A 39 11.94 -7.63 0.59
C GLN A 39 10.48 -7.62 0.08
N GLY A 40 9.89 -6.44 -0.10
CA GLY A 40 8.53 -6.27 -0.62
C GLY A 40 7.69 -5.35 0.26
N VAL A 41 6.39 -5.61 0.30
CA VAL A 41 5.41 -4.83 1.06
C VAL A 41 4.57 -5.73 1.94
N GLU A 42 4.35 -5.29 3.17
CA GLU A 42 3.56 -5.98 4.19
C GLU A 42 2.57 -5.01 4.84
N PRO A 43 1.38 -5.46 5.27
CA PRO A 43 0.46 -4.61 6.02
C PRO A 43 0.99 -4.31 7.42
N THR A 44 0.65 -3.15 7.96
CA THR A 44 0.76 -2.88 9.40
C THR A 44 -0.41 -3.51 10.14
N ALA A 45 -0.41 -3.44 11.48
CA ALA A 45 -1.59 -3.78 12.27
C ALA A 45 -2.84 -2.98 11.83
N ALA A 46 -2.69 -1.68 11.55
CA ALA A 46 -3.78 -0.84 11.03
C ALA A 46 -4.22 -1.29 9.62
N GLY A 47 -3.27 -1.66 8.75
CA GLY A 47 -3.56 -2.22 7.43
C GLY A 47 -4.33 -3.55 7.49
N HIS A 48 -4.02 -4.41 8.46
CA HIS A 48 -4.77 -5.64 8.70
C HIS A 48 -6.20 -5.37 9.21
N THR A 49 -6.38 -4.38 10.09
CA THR A 49 -7.71 -3.99 10.59
C THR A 49 -8.59 -3.42 9.49
N LEU A 50 -8.04 -2.63 8.57
CA LEU A 50 -8.78 -2.02 7.46
C LEU A 50 -9.38 -3.07 6.49
N TYR A 51 -8.74 -4.23 6.35
CA TYR A 51 -9.17 -5.28 5.42
C TYR A 51 -10.18 -6.27 6.02
N ARG A 52 -10.44 -6.19 7.33
CA ARG A 52 -11.47 -7.02 8.00
C ARG A 52 -12.85 -6.43 7.82
#